data_AF-A0A843GB24-F1
#
_entry.id   AF-A0A843GB24-F1
#
_cell.length_a   1.000
_cell.length_b   1.000
_cell.length_c   1.000
_cell.angle_alpha   90.00
_cell.angle_beta   90.00
_cell.angle_gamma   90.00
#
_symmetry.space_group_name_H-M   'P 1'
#
loop_
_entity.id
_entity.type
_entity.pdbx_description
1 polymer ?
#
loop_
_entity_poly.entity_id
_entity_poly.type
_entity_poly.pdbx_seq_one_letter_code
_entity_poly.pdbx_strand_id
1 'polypeptide(L)'
;KLDPYGIFTKERGFAPGDPRRCRGHRYGPREGFHQMEKEFRILDYVGEALKNPREVEIEKKEPVSVDYFKEILEEEENKKEDDK
;
A
#
# COMPACT_ATOMS: atom_id res chain seq x y z
N LYS A 1 -3.12 -15.41 -27.09
CA LYS A 1 -2.94 -14.16 -26.30
C LYS A 1 -2.29 -14.57 -24.99
N LEU A 2 -1.19 -13.94 -24.58
CA LEU A 2 -0.56 -14.21 -23.28
C LEU A 2 -1.55 -13.81 -22.17
N ASP A 3 -1.53 -14.50 -21.02
CA ASP A 3 -2.51 -14.38 -19.94
C ASP A 3 -2.86 -12.90 -19.60
N PRO A 4 -4.06 -12.43 -19.98
CA PRO A 4 -4.41 -11.02 -19.89
C PRO A 4 -4.71 -10.54 -18.46
N TYR A 5 -4.89 -11.45 -17.51
CA TYR A 5 -5.29 -11.12 -16.13
C TYR A 5 -4.29 -11.59 -15.07
N GLY A 6 -3.35 -12.48 -15.42
CA GLY A 6 -2.30 -12.96 -14.50
C GLY A 6 -0.91 -12.35 -14.72
N ILE A 7 -0.74 -11.47 -15.71
CA ILE A 7 0.56 -10.83 -15.99
C ILE A 7 0.53 -9.37 -15.56
N PHE A 8 1.20 -9.09 -14.44
CA PHE A 8 1.40 -7.74 -13.92
C PHE A 8 2.86 -7.32 -14.08
N THR A 9 3.10 -6.24 -14.80
CA THR A 9 4.43 -5.65 -14.95
C THR A 9 4.48 -4.32 -14.21
N LYS A 10 5.45 -4.17 -13.31
CA LYS A 10 5.77 -2.88 -12.69
C LYS A 10 6.82 -2.20 -13.55
N GLU A 11 6.56 -0.96 -13.96
CA GLU A 11 7.59 -0.18 -14.66
C GLU A 11 8.82 0.00 -13.76
N ARG A 12 10.00 -0.25 -14.34
CA ARG A 12 11.25 0.03 -13.64
C ARG A 12 11.49 1.54 -13.71
N GLY A 13 11.12 2.27 -12.66
CA GLY A 13 11.35 3.72 -12.55
C GLY A 13 12.83 4.17 -12.58
N PHE A 14 13.78 3.24 -12.71
CA PHE A 14 15.21 3.51 -12.88
C PHE A 14 15.78 2.57 -13.94
N ALA A 15 16.75 3.07 -14.71
CA ALA A 15 17.44 2.28 -15.72
C ALA A 15 18.14 1.05 -15.10
N PRO A 16 18.29 -0.06 -15.85
CA PRO A 16 19.13 -1.17 -15.41
C PRO A 16 20.53 -0.66 -15.04
N GLY A 17 21.00 -0.97 -13.84
CA GLY A 17 22.33 -0.56 -13.37
C GLY A 17 22.41 0.82 -12.70
N ASP A 18 21.31 1.58 -12.59
CA ASP A 18 21.31 2.87 -11.89
C ASP A 18 21.84 2.73 -10.44
N PRO A 19 22.88 3.48 -10.03
CA PRO A 19 23.47 3.37 -8.69
C PRO A 19 22.47 3.58 -7.54
N ARG A 20 21.37 4.30 -7.77
CA ARG A 20 20.29 4.51 -6.78
C ARG A 20 19.44 3.25 -6.53
N ARG A 21 19.49 2.24 -7.40
CA ARG A 21 18.73 0.98 -7.23
C ARG A 21 19.59 -0.28 -7.34
N CYS A 22 20.79 -0.16 -7.92
CA CYS A 22 21.71 -1.27 -8.14
C CYS A 22 22.17 -1.85 -6.80
N ARG A 23 21.91 -3.16 -6.59
CA ARG A 23 22.29 -3.87 -5.36
C ARG A 23 23.80 -3.98 -5.19
N GLY A 24 24.55 -3.98 -6.31
CA GLY A 24 26.02 -4.04 -6.28
C GLY A 24 26.67 -2.80 -5.68
N HIS A 25 25.96 -1.65 -5.65
CA HIS A 25 26.47 -0.41 -5.04
C HIS A 25 25.87 -0.12 -3.66
N ARG A 26 24.62 -0.55 -3.40
CA ARG A 26 23.91 -0.21 -2.14
C ARG A 26 24.06 -1.22 -1.00
N TYR A 27 24.71 -2.37 -1.22
CA TYR A 27 25.01 -3.40 -0.21
C TYR A 27 23.91 -3.60 0.85
N GLY A 28 22.68 -3.90 0.42
CA GLY A 28 21.55 -4.06 1.32
C GLY A 28 20.28 -4.62 0.66
N PRO A 29 19.28 -5.02 1.46
CA PRO A 29 17.97 -5.41 0.96
C PRO A 29 17.32 -4.22 0.26
N ARG A 30 16.52 -4.49 -0.79
CA ARG A 30 15.75 -3.40 -1.41
C ARG A 30 14.67 -2.95 -0.43
N GLU A 31 14.55 -1.64 -0.28
CA GLU A 31 13.39 -1.01 0.34
C GLU A 31 12.12 -1.62 -0.27
N GLY A 32 11.21 -2.06 0.60
CA GLY A 32 9.98 -2.75 0.20
C GLY A 32 10.10 -4.27 0.01
N PHE A 33 11.23 -4.92 0.32
CA PHE A 33 11.34 -6.40 0.21
C PHE A 33 10.25 -7.13 1.02
N HIS A 34 9.95 -6.69 2.25
CA HIS A 34 8.85 -7.25 3.04
C HIS A 34 7.47 -6.85 2.50
N GLN A 35 7.35 -5.74 1.78
CA GLN A 35 6.11 -5.35 1.12
C GLN A 35 5.84 -6.22 -0.12
N MET A 36 6.88 -6.69 -0.81
CA MET A 36 6.72 -7.54 -2.01
C MET A 36 5.93 -8.81 -1.73
N GLU A 37 6.10 -9.44 -0.58
CA GLU A 37 5.34 -10.64 -0.24
C GLU A 37 3.86 -10.34 -0.07
N LYS A 38 3.53 -9.22 0.59
CA LYS A 38 2.14 -8.76 0.74
C LYS A 38 1.54 -8.34 -0.59
N GLU A 39 2.30 -7.61 -1.42
CA GLU A 39 1.90 -7.24 -2.78
C GLU A 39 1.59 -8.49 -3.61
N PHE A 40 2.47 -9.50 -3.58
CA PHE A 40 2.29 -10.74 -4.34
C PHE A 40 1.01 -11.48 -3.97
N ARG A 41 0.71 -11.61 -2.67
CA ARG A 41 -0.53 -12.26 -2.19
C ARG A 41 -1.81 -11.55 -2.65
N ILE A 42 -1.75 -10.26 -2.96
CA ILE A 42 -2.91 -9.48 -3.41
C ILE A 42 -3.16 -9.65 -4.92
N LEU A 43 -2.13 -9.96 -5.71
CA LEU A 43 -2.23 -10.03 -7.17
C LEU A 43 -3.24 -11.07 -7.66
N ASP A 44 -3.39 -12.19 -6.96
CA ASP A 44 -4.37 -13.23 -7.31
C ASP A 44 -5.81 -12.69 -7.25
N TYR A 45 -6.14 -11.94 -6.19
CA TYR A 45 -7.46 -11.30 -6.05
C TYR A 45 -7.69 -10.22 -7.12
N VAL A 46 -6.64 -9.48 -7.49
CA VAL A 46 -6.72 -8.49 -8.57
C VAL A 46 -7.01 -9.18 -9.90
N GLY A 47 -6.33 -10.29 -10.21
CA GLY A 47 -6.57 -11.07 -11.41
C GLY A 47 -7.99 -11.62 -11.48
N GLU A 48 -8.51 -12.14 -10.35
CA GLU A 48 -9.89 -12.63 -10.26
C GLU A 48 -10.93 -11.51 -10.48
N ALA A 49 -10.71 -10.34 -9.89
CA ALA A 49 -11.58 -9.18 -10.05
C ALA A 49 -11.59 -8.67 -11.51
N LEU A 50 -10.45 -8.67 -12.18
CA LEU A 50 -10.36 -8.30 -13.61
C LEU A 50 -11.05 -9.33 -14.51
N LYS A 51 -11.01 -10.61 -14.14
CA LYS A 51 -11.68 -11.69 -14.87
C LYS A 51 -13.20 -11.65 -14.70
N ASN A 52 -13.69 -11.21 -13.53
CA ASN A 52 -15.11 -11.14 -13.19
C ASN A 52 -15.48 -9.74 -12.69
N PRO A 53 -15.50 -8.73 -13.57
CA PRO A 53 -15.80 -7.36 -13.17
C PRO A 53 -17.23 -7.26 -12.63
N ARG A 54 -17.37 -6.54 -11.50
CA ARG A 54 -18.66 -6.23 -10.88
C ARG A 54 -18.78 -4.73 -10.71
N GLU A 55 -19.98 -4.21 -10.93
CA GLU A 55 -20.28 -2.83 -10.55
C GLU A 55 -20.30 -2.75 -9.02
N VAL A 56 -19.47 -1.86 -8.49
CA VAL A 56 -19.35 -1.60 -7.06
C VAL A 56 -19.38 -0.10 -6.86
N GLU A 57 -20.27 0.35 -5.98
CA GLU A 57 -20.26 1.72 -5.49
C GLU A 57 -19.21 1.82 -4.39
N ILE A 58 -18.17 2.61 -4.64
CA ILE A 58 -17.11 2.83 -3.66
C ILE A 58 -17.53 4.01 -2.79
N GLU A 59 -17.82 3.73 -1.52
CA GLU A 59 -18.00 4.78 -0.52
C GLU A 59 -16.68 5.52 -0.32
N LYS A 60 -16.60 6.75 -0.85
CA LYS A 60 -15.48 7.64 -0.57
C LYS A 60 -15.63 8.14 0.85
N LYS A 61 -14.79 7.64 1.76
CA LYS A 61 -14.67 8.19 3.10
C LYS A 61 -14.16 9.61 3.01
N GLU A 62 -14.89 10.55 3.60
CA GLU A 62 -14.42 11.92 3.72
C GLU A 62 -13.25 11.99 4.72
N PRO A 63 -12.30 12.91 4.52
CA PRO A 63 -11.29 13.18 5.52
C PRO A 63 -11.95 13.61 6.82
N VAL A 64 -11.37 13.19 7.92
CA VAL A 64 -11.81 13.55 9.26
C VAL A 64 -11.64 15.06 9.45
N SER A 65 -12.61 15.72 10.09
CA SER A 65 -12.51 17.16 10.38
C SER A 65 -11.39 17.43 11.38
N VAL A 66 -10.77 18.61 11.27
CA VAL A 66 -9.70 19.02 12.19
C VAL A 66 -10.20 19.10 13.62
N ASP A 67 -11.46 19.52 13.82
CA ASP A 67 -12.05 19.67 15.14
C ASP A 67 -12.29 18.31 15.80
N TYR A 68 -12.85 17.34 15.07
CA TYR A 68 -13.01 15.98 15.59
C TYR A 68 -11.67 15.31 15.88
N PHE A 69 -10.64 15.59 15.07
CA PHE A 69 -9.29 15.10 15.36
C PHE A 69 -8.73 15.67 16.67
N LYS A 70 -8.97 16.94 16.96
CA LYS A 70 -8.58 17.56 18.24
C LYS A 70 -9.36 16.97 19.41
N GLU A 71 -10.67 16.75 19.25
CA GLU A 71 -11.50 16.11 20.27
C GLU A 71 -10.97 14.72 20.65
N ILE A 72 -10.61 13.89 19.66
CA ILE A 72 -10.00 12.57 19.92
C ILE A 72 -8.69 12.71 20.70
N LEU A 73 -7.84 13.67 20.34
CA LEU A 73 -6.56 13.87 21.02
C LEU A 73 -6.76 14.27 22.48
N GLU A 74 -7.67 15.19 22.76
CA GLU A 74 -8.00 15.63 24.11
C GLU A 74 -8.64 14.49 24.93
N GLU A 75 -9.51 13.68 24.33
CA GLU A 75 -10.11 12.52 24.98
C GLU A 75 -9.06 11.44 25.35
N GLU A 76 -8.08 11.21 24.47
CA GLU A 76 -6.96 10.30 24.73
C GLU A 76 -5.95 10.84 25.76
N GLU A 77 -5.80 12.16 25.88
CA GLU A 77 -5.00 12.78 26.94
C GLU A 77 -5.68 12.66 28.31
N ASN A 78 -6.99 12.95 28.39
CA ASN A 78 -7.75 12.87 29.64
C ASN A 78 -7.84 11.42 30.18
N LYS A 79 -8.04 10.42 29.30
CA LYS A 79 -8.03 9.00 29.71
C LYS A 79 -6.72 8.55 30.35
N LYS A 80 -5.59 9.14 29.94
CA LYS A 80 -4.27 8.85 30.54
C LYS A 80 -4.06 9.50 31.90
N GLU A 81 -4.82 10.55 32.22
CA GLU A 81 -4.81 11.17 33.54
C GLU A 81 -5.71 10.42 34.53
N ASP A 82 -6.82 9.86 34.07
CA ASP A 82 -7.74 9.07 34.91
C ASP A 82 -7.21 7.67 35.27
N ASP A 83 -6.33 7.09 34.44
CA ASP A 83 -5.68 5.78 34.67
C ASP A 83 -4.42 5.88 35.57
N LYS A 84 -4.12 7.04 36.16
CA LYS A 84 -2.89 7.33 36.92
C LYS A 84 -3.14 7.57 38.41
#